data_AF-A0AA87CBL7-F1
#
_entry.id   AF-A0AA87CBL7-F1
#
_cell.length_a   1.000
_cell.length_b   1.000
_cell.length_c   1.000
_cell.angle_alpha   90.00
_cell.angle_beta   90.00
_cell.angle_gamma   90.00
#
_symmetry.space_group_name_H-M   'P 1'
#
loop_
_entity.id
_entity.type
_entity.pdbx_description
1 polymer ?
#
loop_
_entity_poly.entity_id
_entity_poly.type
_entity_poly.pdbx_seq_one_letter_code
_entity_poly.pdbx_strand_id
1 'polypeptide(L)'
;MYLEESFAEVKGNLEKLVSQILENEDHQLNGGEAVERALLKKVEDNKAKIMMGLAYLNQYYGFKYGELSIKDIMMFKPDFYGKNVNVLDFLIKIGSSERNVKGDRTLEAYRETIGGTIGINELNGFLHYNMKLFTNHTDINDWFKKAIEKNAYVVEQPSTNPAFTNKKYRLYEGINNGQHGRMILPLLNLKNAHLFMISTYNTISFS
;
A
#
# COMPACT_ATOMS: atom_id res chain seq x y z
N MET A 1 -5.18 1.10 -19.07
CA MET A 1 -3.93 1.33 -18.29
C MET A 1 -4.12 0.86 -16.85
N TYR A 2 -3.05 0.38 -16.19
CA TYR A 2 -3.05 -0.19 -14.83
C TYR A 2 -3.60 0.73 -13.72
N LEU A 3 -3.70 2.05 -13.95
CA LEU A 3 -4.25 3.02 -13.00
C LEU A 3 -5.61 3.61 -13.42
N GLU A 4 -6.17 3.27 -14.59
CA GLU A 4 -7.37 3.92 -15.13
C GLU A 4 -8.58 3.82 -14.19
N GLU A 5 -8.84 2.63 -13.64
CA GLU A 5 -9.94 2.44 -12.67
C GLU A 5 -9.72 3.26 -11.41
N SER A 6 -8.49 3.26 -10.88
CA SER A 6 -8.13 4.05 -9.70
C SER A 6 -8.23 5.56 -9.96
N PHE A 7 -7.87 6.01 -11.17
CA PHE A 7 -8.08 7.40 -11.59
C PHE A 7 -9.55 7.76 -11.70
N ALA A 8 -10.38 6.89 -12.26
CA ALA A 8 -11.82 7.12 -12.36
C ALA A 8 -12.46 7.23 -10.96
N GLU A 9 -12.09 6.33 -10.04
CA GLU A 9 -12.57 6.34 -8.64
C GLU A 9 -12.13 7.61 -7.90
N VAL A 10 -10.87 8.00 -8.02
CA VAL A 10 -10.35 9.22 -7.39
C VAL A 10 -11.00 10.46 -7.99
N LYS A 11 -11.12 10.53 -9.33
CA LYS A 11 -11.73 11.68 -10.01
C LYS A 11 -13.19 11.87 -9.60
N GLY A 12 -13.95 10.77 -9.44
CA GLY A 12 -15.34 10.81 -9.00
C GLY A 12 -15.53 11.29 -7.55
N ASN A 13 -14.49 11.17 -6.72
CA ASN A 13 -14.53 11.52 -5.30
C ASN A 13 -13.58 12.67 -4.91
N LEU A 14 -12.94 13.32 -5.89
CA LEU A 14 -11.79 14.19 -5.65
C LEU A 14 -12.14 15.37 -4.73
N GLU A 15 -13.27 16.02 -4.99
CA GLU A 15 -13.75 17.15 -4.19
C GLU A 15 -13.90 16.76 -2.72
N LYS A 16 -14.61 15.67 -2.44
CA LYS A 16 -14.79 15.14 -1.08
C LYS A 16 -13.45 14.80 -0.42
N LEU A 17 -12.57 14.10 -1.12
CA LEU A 17 -11.28 13.68 -0.57
C LEU A 17 -10.39 14.89 -0.24
N VAL A 18 -10.34 15.87 -1.13
CA VAL A 18 -9.59 17.10 -0.92
C VAL A 18 -10.17 17.90 0.25
N SER A 19 -11.49 18.04 0.34
CA SER A 19 -12.14 18.71 1.48
C SER A 19 -11.79 18.04 2.81
N GLN A 20 -11.87 16.71 2.90
CA GLN A 20 -11.52 15.98 4.11
C GLN A 20 -10.03 16.12 4.50
N ILE A 21 -9.14 16.16 3.50
CA ILE A 21 -7.71 16.41 3.74
C ILE A 21 -7.50 17.84 4.26
N LEU A 22 -8.15 18.83 3.66
CA LEU A 22 -8.05 20.23 4.05
C LEU A 22 -8.59 20.47 5.46
N GLU A 23 -9.76 19.92 5.80
CA GLU A 23 -10.35 20.02 7.14
C GLU A 23 -9.41 19.44 8.20
N ASN A 24 -8.81 18.27 7.93
CA ASN A 24 -7.88 17.64 8.86
C ASN A 24 -6.58 18.43 9.03
N GLU A 25 -6.05 19.01 7.96
CA GLU A 25 -4.88 19.89 7.99
C GLU A 25 -5.17 21.22 8.72
N ASP A 26 -6.31 21.85 8.45
CA ASP A 26 -6.71 23.09 9.11
C ASP A 26 -6.93 22.91 10.61
N HIS A 27 -7.58 21.81 11.01
CA HIS A 27 -7.71 21.41 12.41
C HIS A 27 -6.35 21.21 13.11
N GLN A 28 -5.33 20.73 12.40
CA GLN A 28 -3.97 20.60 12.96
C GLN A 28 -3.27 21.96 13.11
N LEU A 29 -3.61 22.93 12.26
CA LEU A 29 -2.92 24.22 12.19
C LEU A 29 -3.55 25.32 13.07
N ASN A 30 -4.77 25.11 13.60
CA ASN A 30 -5.57 26.16 14.28
C ASN A 30 -5.61 27.45 13.43
N GLY A 31 -5.77 27.31 12.12
CA GLY A 31 -5.50 28.34 11.13
C GLY A 31 -6.60 29.40 11.01
N GLY A 32 -6.19 30.64 10.70
CA GLY A 32 -7.10 31.68 10.20
C GLY A 32 -7.17 31.69 8.66
N GLU A 33 -7.98 32.60 8.09
CA GLU A 33 -8.26 32.74 6.64
C GLU A 33 -7.00 32.78 5.73
N ALA A 34 -5.84 33.20 6.24
CA ALA A 34 -4.57 33.18 5.50
C ALA A 34 -4.02 31.75 5.30
N VAL A 35 -4.17 30.88 6.30
CA VAL A 35 -3.74 29.47 6.26
C VAL A 35 -4.63 28.71 5.27
N GLU A 36 -5.94 28.90 5.35
CA GLU A 36 -6.90 28.30 4.43
C GLU A 36 -6.58 28.65 2.96
N ARG A 37 -6.33 29.94 2.66
CA ARG A 37 -5.95 30.37 1.31
C ARG A 37 -4.64 29.75 0.84
N ALA A 38 -3.65 29.59 1.72
CA ALA A 38 -2.38 28.96 1.38
C ALA A 38 -2.57 27.47 1.06
N LEU A 39 -3.41 26.76 1.83
CA LEU A 39 -3.75 25.36 1.59
C LEU A 39 -4.49 25.18 0.25
N LEU A 40 -5.51 26.00 -0.02
CA LEU A 40 -6.24 25.97 -1.29
C LEU A 40 -5.32 26.21 -2.48
N LYS A 41 -4.43 27.21 -2.39
CA LYS A 41 -3.42 27.48 -3.42
C LYS A 41 -2.49 26.28 -3.64
N LYS A 42 -2.02 25.64 -2.57
CA LYS A 42 -1.15 24.45 -2.65
C LYS A 42 -1.84 23.30 -3.37
N VAL A 43 -3.13 23.08 -3.11
CA VAL A 43 -3.93 22.07 -3.81
C VAL A 43 -4.05 22.41 -5.30
N GLU A 44 -4.43 23.64 -5.63
CA GLU A 44 -4.63 24.04 -7.03
C GLU A 44 -3.33 23.94 -7.84
N ASP A 45 -2.22 24.42 -7.27
CA ASP A 45 -0.88 24.39 -7.90
C ASP A 45 -0.38 22.94 -8.12
N ASN A 46 -0.88 21.96 -7.36
CA ASN A 46 -0.41 20.57 -7.39
C ASN A 46 -1.48 19.52 -7.71
N LYS A 47 -2.65 19.92 -8.21
CA LYS A 47 -3.82 19.04 -8.41
C LYS A 47 -3.53 17.74 -9.16
N ALA A 48 -2.70 17.81 -10.21
CA ALA A 48 -2.34 16.62 -11.00
C ALA A 48 -1.50 15.63 -10.18
N LYS A 49 -0.55 16.13 -9.38
CA LYS A 49 0.30 15.31 -8.51
C LYS A 49 -0.53 14.73 -7.35
N ILE A 50 -1.39 15.53 -6.72
CA ILE A 50 -2.28 15.05 -5.66
C ILE A 50 -3.18 13.93 -6.19
N MET A 51 -3.82 14.13 -7.35
CA MET A 51 -4.66 13.11 -7.99
C MET A 51 -3.86 11.83 -8.30
N MET A 52 -2.63 11.96 -8.79
CA MET A 52 -1.75 10.82 -9.04
C MET A 52 -1.34 10.08 -7.75
N GLY A 53 -1.06 10.83 -6.68
CA GLY A 53 -0.75 10.26 -5.36
C GLY A 53 -1.93 9.47 -4.80
N LEU A 54 -3.13 10.02 -4.88
CA LEU A 54 -4.37 9.34 -4.49
C LEU A 54 -4.63 8.09 -5.32
N ALA A 55 -4.46 8.16 -6.65
CA ALA A 55 -4.64 7.00 -7.54
C ALA A 55 -3.64 5.88 -7.21
N TYR A 56 -2.39 6.24 -6.91
CA TYR A 56 -1.37 5.28 -6.50
C TYR A 56 -1.71 4.60 -5.17
N LEU A 57 -2.14 5.35 -4.15
CA LEU A 57 -2.60 4.79 -2.87
C LEU A 57 -3.82 3.88 -3.06
N ASN A 58 -4.77 4.28 -3.89
CA ASN A 58 -5.95 3.46 -4.18
C ASN A 58 -5.60 2.15 -4.89
N GLN A 59 -4.60 2.16 -5.77
CA GLN A 59 -4.18 0.98 -6.51
C GLN A 59 -3.41 -0.02 -5.66
N TYR A 60 -2.47 0.46 -4.85
CA TYR A 60 -1.47 -0.40 -4.21
C TYR A 60 -1.62 -0.53 -2.69
N TYR A 61 -2.44 0.30 -2.05
CA TYR A 61 -2.57 0.35 -0.59
C TYR A 61 -4.03 0.28 -0.12
N GLY A 62 -4.95 -0.12 -1.00
CA GLY A 62 -6.37 -0.32 -0.70
C GLY A 62 -6.68 -1.53 0.19
N PHE A 63 -5.70 -2.41 0.44
CA PHE A 63 -5.84 -3.54 1.36
C PHE A 63 -6.06 -3.11 2.82
N LYS A 64 -6.60 -4.03 3.61
CA LYS A 64 -7.00 -3.80 5.00
C LYS A 64 -6.32 -4.75 5.98
N TYR A 65 -6.20 -4.28 7.23
CA TYR A 65 -5.92 -5.13 8.39
C TYR A 65 -7.21 -5.26 9.21
N GLY A 66 -7.96 -6.35 8.98
CA GLY A 66 -9.34 -6.44 9.48
C GLY A 66 -10.21 -5.36 8.85
N GLU A 67 -10.82 -4.51 9.67
CA GLU A 67 -11.65 -3.39 9.19
C GLU A 67 -10.85 -2.13 8.81
N LEU A 68 -9.58 -2.06 9.24
CA LEU A 68 -8.76 -0.87 9.09
C LEU A 68 -8.14 -0.76 7.70
N SER A 69 -8.40 0.36 7.01
CA SER A 69 -7.80 0.64 5.70
C SER A 69 -6.46 1.35 5.83
N ILE A 70 -5.41 0.77 5.25
CA ILE A 70 -4.09 1.41 5.17
C ILE A 70 -4.12 2.65 4.29
N LYS A 71 -4.84 2.59 3.18
CA LYS A 71 -5.08 3.75 2.31
C LYS A 71 -5.57 4.94 3.12
N ASP A 72 -6.58 4.74 3.98
CA ASP A 72 -7.18 5.84 4.75
C ASP A 72 -6.18 6.40 5.78
N ILE A 73 -5.38 5.54 6.44
CA ILE A 73 -4.30 6.00 7.32
C ILE A 73 -3.29 6.85 6.54
N MET A 74 -2.84 6.37 5.38
CA MET A 74 -1.88 7.10 4.55
C MET A 74 -2.45 8.43 4.01
N MET A 75 -3.75 8.48 3.75
CA MET A 75 -4.42 9.66 3.21
C MET A 75 -4.75 10.72 4.26
N PHE A 76 -4.95 10.35 5.52
CA PHE A 76 -5.42 11.28 6.54
C PHE A 76 -4.48 11.42 7.74
N LYS A 77 -3.69 10.40 8.06
CA LYS A 77 -2.78 10.39 9.22
C LYS A 77 -1.44 9.72 8.89
N PRO A 78 -0.68 10.20 7.89
CA PRO A 78 0.63 9.65 7.57
C PRO A 78 1.64 9.83 8.72
N ASP A 79 1.36 10.75 9.64
CA ASP A 79 2.10 11.00 10.88
C ASP A 79 1.89 9.94 11.97
N PHE A 80 0.91 9.04 11.80
CA PHE A 80 0.62 7.92 12.68
C PHE A 80 1.87 7.10 13.07
N TYR A 81 2.85 7.01 12.16
CA TYR A 81 4.10 6.28 12.36
C TYR A 81 5.18 7.09 13.12
N GLY A 82 4.81 8.20 13.76
CA GLY A 82 5.68 9.00 14.63
C GLY A 82 6.58 9.99 13.90
N LYS A 83 6.35 10.22 12.60
CA LYS A 83 7.01 11.26 11.80
C LYS A 83 6.06 12.44 11.62
N ASN A 84 6.53 13.67 11.76
CA ASN A 84 5.72 14.83 11.42
C ASN A 84 5.63 14.94 9.89
N VAL A 85 4.51 14.47 9.32
CA VAL A 85 4.28 14.37 7.87
C VAL A 85 3.03 15.16 7.51
N ASN A 86 3.20 16.19 6.68
CA ASN A 86 2.09 16.91 6.06
C ASN A 86 1.44 16.05 4.98
N VAL A 87 0.11 15.90 5.00
CA VAL A 87 -0.63 15.03 4.07
C VAL A 87 -0.49 15.50 2.63
N LEU A 88 -0.60 16.81 2.39
CA LEU A 88 -0.50 17.35 1.03
C LEU A 88 0.90 17.14 0.47
N ASP A 89 1.96 17.40 1.25
CA ASP A 89 3.34 17.14 0.80
C ASP A 89 3.59 15.65 0.55
N PHE A 90 3.00 14.79 1.38
CA PHE A 90 3.09 13.35 1.21
C PHE A 90 2.45 12.88 -0.11
N LEU A 91 1.21 13.31 -0.39
CA LEU A 91 0.51 12.99 -1.63
C LEU A 91 1.23 13.57 -2.86
N ILE A 92 1.73 14.80 -2.77
CA ILE A 92 2.52 15.44 -3.82
C ILE A 92 3.81 14.65 -4.10
N LYS A 93 4.51 14.17 -3.06
CA LYS A 93 5.72 13.37 -3.21
C LYS A 93 5.44 12.05 -3.91
N ILE A 94 4.37 11.35 -3.52
CA ILE A 94 3.93 10.11 -4.19
C ILE A 94 3.59 10.40 -5.66
N GLY A 95 2.80 11.45 -5.92
CA GLY A 95 2.34 11.79 -7.27
C GLY A 95 3.40 12.37 -8.20
N SER A 96 4.53 12.87 -7.65
CA SER A 96 5.64 13.41 -8.45
C SER A 96 6.60 12.34 -8.96
N SER A 97 6.50 11.11 -8.45
CA SER A 97 7.39 10.02 -8.86
C SER A 97 6.88 9.38 -10.16
N GLU A 98 7.52 9.68 -11.29
CA GLU A 98 7.27 9.01 -12.57
C GLU A 98 7.49 7.49 -12.50
N ARG A 99 8.31 7.05 -11.54
CA ARG A 99 8.58 5.63 -11.28
C ARG A 99 7.36 4.91 -10.70
N ASN A 100 6.45 5.62 -10.04
CA ASN A 100 5.24 5.05 -9.44
C ASN A 100 4.22 4.57 -10.49
N VAL A 101 4.38 4.99 -11.75
CA VAL A 101 3.52 4.55 -12.87
C VAL A 101 3.91 3.16 -13.38
N LYS A 102 5.15 2.74 -13.16
CA LYS A 102 5.68 1.45 -13.63
C LYS A 102 5.57 0.41 -12.50
N GLY A 103 4.62 -0.52 -12.64
CA GLY A 103 4.33 -1.56 -11.63
C GLY A 103 5.44 -2.60 -11.42
N ASP A 104 6.58 -2.49 -12.10
CA ASP A 104 7.71 -3.42 -12.00
C ASP A 104 8.70 -3.10 -10.86
N ARG A 105 8.60 -1.91 -10.22
CA ARG A 105 9.51 -1.42 -9.17
C ARG A 105 8.84 -1.03 -7.85
N THR A 106 7.79 -1.74 -7.44
CA THR A 106 6.98 -1.37 -6.26
C THR A 106 7.77 -1.28 -4.93
N LEU A 107 8.84 -2.07 -4.76
CA LEU A 107 9.67 -2.03 -3.53
C LEU A 107 10.55 -0.77 -3.43
N GLU A 108 11.26 -0.43 -4.51
CA GLU A 108 12.10 0.78 -4.57
C GLU A 108 11.21 2.03 -4.49
N ALA A 109 10.10 2.03 -5.23
CA ALA A 109 9.10 3.08 -5.18
C ALA A 109 8.56 3.28 -3.76
N TYR A 110 8.22 2.20 -3.04
CA TYR A 110 7.82 2.27 -1.64
C TYR A 110 8.90 2.95 -0.79
N ARG A 111 10.15 2.48 -0.85
CA ARG A 111 11.25 2.99 -0.01
C ARG A 111 11.47 4.49 -0.22
N GLU A 112 11.51 4.95 -1.46
CA GLU A 112 11.80 6.34 -1.81
C GLU A 112 10.64 7.30 -1.48
N THR A 113 9.40 6.86 -1.73
CA THR A 113 8.22 7.75 -1.67
C THR A 113 7.48 7.67 -0.34
N ILE A 114 7.23 6.46 0.16
CA ILE A 114 6.44 6.22 1.38
C ILE A 114 7.35 5.95 2.57
N GLY A 115 8.16 4.91 2.49
CA GLY A 115 8.94 4.38 3.61
C GLY A 115 9.85 5.42 4.25
N GLY A 116 10.64 6.14 3.43
CA GLY A 116 11.49 7.22 3.93
C GLY A 116 10.73 8.41 4.53
N THR A 117 9.46 8.61 4.15
CA THR A 117 8.63 9.71 4.67
C THR A 117 8.00 9.35 6.01
N ILE A 118 7.46 8.13 6.14
CA ILE A 118 6.82 7.65 7.38
C ILE A 118 7.80 7.01 8.37
N GLY A 119 9.07 6.82 7.98
CA GLY A 119 10.11 6.25 8.83
C GLY A 119 10.16 4.72 8.87
N ILE A 120 9.48 4.02 7.95
CA ILE A 120 9.51 2.56 7.82
C ILE A 120 10.02 2.20 6.43
N ASN A 121 11.34 2.12 6.26
CA ASN A 121 11.97 2.09 4.94
C ASN A 121 11.71 0.83 4.11
N GLU A 122 11.36 -0.29 4.74
CA GLU A 122 11.15 -1.58 4.06
C GLU A 122 9.67 -1.95 4.01
N LEU A 123 9.16 -2.29 2.82
CA LEU A 123 7.75 -2.65 2.64
C LEU A 123 7.35 -3.80 3.56
N ASN A 124 8.17 -4.85 3.65
CA ASN A 124 7.87 -5.98 4.52
C ASN A 124 7.85 -5.57 6.01
N GLY A 125 8.76 -4.69 6.43
CA GLY A 125 8.74 -4.11 7.77
C GLY A 125 7.45 -3.35 8.05
N PHE A 126 6.96 -2.59 7.07
CA PHE A 126 5.68 -1.91 7.13
C PHE A 126 4.50 -2.88 7.24
N LEU A 127 4.45 -3.91 6.39
CA LEU A 127 3.36 -4.88 6.43
C LEU A 127 3.31 -5.63 7.77
N HIS A 128 4.49 -6.01 8.28
CA HIS A 128 4.62 -6.72 9.53
C HIS A 128 4.32 -5.85 10.75
N TYR A 129 4.73 -4.58 10.73
CA TYR A 129 4.40 -3.61 11.78
C TYR A 129 2.88 -3.43 11.89
N ASN A 130 2.20 -3.15 10.79
CA ASN A 130 0.75 -2.94 10.78
C ASN A 130 -0.01 -4.23 11.10
N MET A 131 0.47 -5.40 10.68
CA MET A 131 -0.13 -6.70 11.06
C MET A 131 -0.16 -6.86 12.58
N LYS A 132 0.97 -6.64 13.24
CA LYS A 132 1.09 -6.77 14.70
C LYS A 132 0.25 -5.75 15.45
N LEU A 133 0.07 -4.57 14.87
CA LEU A 133 -0.65 -3.47 15.51
C LEU A 133 -2.16 -3.63 15.41
N PHE A 134 -2.65 -4.14 14.28
CA PHE A 134 -4.07 -4.08 13.92
C PHE A 134 -4.76 -5.44 13.84
N THR A 135 -4.03 -6.52 14.07
CA THR A 135 -4.59 -7.88 14.02
C THR A 135 -4.02 -8.75 15.13
N ASN A 136 -4.67 -9.88 15.37
CA ASN A 136 -4.16 -10.90 16.29
C ASN A 136 -3.22 -11.90 15.60
N HIS A 137 -2.83 -11.67 14.34
CA HIS A 137 -1.89 -12.55 13.65
C HIS A 137 -0.47 -12.36 14.19
N THR A 138 0.18 -13.49 14.47
CA THR A 138 1.60 -13.53 14.86
C THR A 138 2.52 -13.90 13.70
N ASP A 139 1.95 -14.45 12.62
CA ASP A 139 2.65 -14.94 11.43
C ASP A 139 2.18 -14.18 10.17
N ILE A 140 3.14 -13.56 9.48
CA ILE A 140 2.88 -12.73 8.30
C ILE A 140 2.39 -13.54 7.09
N ASN A 141 2.78 -14.80 6.97
CA ASN A 141 2.31 -15.66 5.90
C ASN A 141 0.83 -16.00 6.09
N ASP A 142 0.44 -16.32 7.32
CA ASP A 142 -0.96 -16.60 7.64
C ASP A 142 -1.85 -15.37 7.46
N TRP A 143 -1.37 -14.20 7.91
CA TRP A 143 -2.05 -12.95 7.62
C TRP A 143 -2.16 -12.67 6.13
N PHE A 144 -1.08 -12.83 5.36
CA PHE A 144 -1.07 -12.53 3.94
C PHE A 144 -2.05 -13.43 3.16
N LYS A 145 -2.06 -14.74 3.44
CA LYS A 145 -3.03 -15.68 2.86
C LYS A 145 -4.47 -15.29 3.23
N LYS A 146 -4.72 -14.90 4.48
CA LYS A 146 -6.03 -14.41 4.93
C LYS A 146 -6.45 -13.15 4.18
N ALA A 147 -5.52 -12.21 3.98
CA ALA A 147 -5.80 -10.93 3.31
C ALA A 147 -6.22 -11.11 1.84
N ILE A 148 -5.74 -12.16 1.17
CA ILE A 148 -6.03 -12.42 -0.25
C ILE A 148 -7.09 -13.51 -0.48
N GLU A 149 -7.61 -14.15 0.56
CA GLU A 149 -8.41 -15.39 0.47
C GLU A 149 -9.68 -15.28 -0.40
N LYS A 150 -10.25 -14.07 -0.52
CA LYS A 150 -11.46 -13.82 -1.33
C LYS A 150 -11.17 -13.90 -2.83
N ASN A 151 -9.94 -13.60 -3.22
CA ASN A 151 -9.51 -13.46 -4.62
C ASN A 151 -8.46 -14.50 -5.01
N ALA A 152 -7.94 -15.27 -4.05
CA ALA A 152 -6.92 -16.25 -4.33
C ALA A 152 -7.04 -17.49 -3.44
N TYR A 153 -6.96 -18.64 -4.10
CA TYR A 153 -6.84 -19.94 -3.43
C TYR A 153 -5.37 -20.34 -3.39
N VAL A 154 -4.84 -20.61 -2.19
CA VAL A 154 -3.42 -20.88 -1.96
C VAL A 154 -3.22 -22.28 -1.41
N VAL A 155 -2.43 -23.08 -2.13
CA VAL A 155 -1.94 -24.39 -1.68
C VAL A 155 -0.45 -24.29 -1.39
N GLU A 156 -0.05 -24.59 -0.15
CA GLU A 156 1.34 -24.70 0.26
C GLU A 156 1.68 -26.17 0.46
N GLN A 157 2.63 -26.71 -0.33
CA GLN A 157 3.04 -28.11 -0.24
C GLN A 157 4.45 -28.22 0.36
N PRO A 158 4.59 -28.66 1.62
CA PRO A 158 5.89 -29.01 2.17
C PRO A 158 6.48 -30.23 1.43
N SER A 159 7.81 -30.30 1.36
CA SER A 159 8.48 -31.46 0.76
C SER A 159 8.26 -32.70 1.62
N THR A 160 7.89 -33.82 0.98
CA THR A 160 7.85 -35.15 1.60
C THR A 160 9.22 -35.83 1.61
N ASN A 161 10.18 -35.33 0.83
CA ASN A 161 11.55 -35.83 0.84
C ASN A 161 12.28 -35.35 2.11
N PRO A 162 12.80 -36.27 2.96
CA PRO A 162 13.52 -35.94 4.19
C PRO A 162 14.70 -34.97 4.00
N ALA A 163 15.33 -34.95 2.83
CA ALA A 163 16.44 -34.04 2.51
C ALA A 163 16.02 -32.57 2.40
N PHE A 164 14.72 -32.29 2.28
CA PHE A 164 14.18 -30.95 2.04
C PHE A 164 13.09 -30.52 3.03
N THR A 165 12.93 -31.23 4.15
CA THR A 165 11.93 -30.94 5.19
C THR A 165 12.10 -29.55 5.83
N ASN A 166 13.33 -29.04 5.90
CA ASN A 166 13.64 -27.72 6.47
C ASN A 166 13.65 -26.59 5.42
N LYS A 167 13.26 -26.86 4.16
CA LYS A 167 13.22 -25.82 3.12
C LYS A 167 11.95 -24.98 3.27
N LYS A 168 12.10 -23.66 3.07
CA LYS A 168 10.99 -22.71 3.01
C LYS A 168 10.07 -23.07 1.85
N TYR A 169 8.77 -23.15 2.09
CA TYR A 169 7.74 -23.50 1.09
C TYR A 169 6.51 -22.60 1.17
N ARG A 170 6.46 -21.70 2.15
CA ARG A 170 5.30 -20.85 2.40
C ARG A 170 5.27 -19.69 1.40
N LEU A 171 4.08 -19.29 0.99
CA LEU A 171 3.85 -18.36 -0.12
C LEU A 171 4.58 -17.03 0.13
N TYR A 172 4.36 -16.41 1.28
CA TYR A 172 4.93 -15.11 1.61
C TYR A 172 6.45 -15.17 1.69
N GLU A 173 7.01 -16.23 2.26
CA GLU A 173 8.46 -16.45 2.27
C GLU A 173 9.01 -16.58 0.85
N GLY A 174 8.28 -17.27 -0.02
CA GLY A 174 8.66 -17.49 -1.41
C GLY A 174 8.59 -16.22 -2.26
N ILE A 175 7.64 -15.31 -2.02
CA ILE A 175 7.54 -14.06 -2.77
C ILE A 175 8.37 -12.92 -2.16
N ASN A 176 8.71 -12.99 -0.87
CA ASN A 176 9.50 -11.98 -0.17
C ASN A 176 11.01 -12.09 -0.50
N ASN A 177 11.36 -11.85 -1.76
CA ASN A 177 12.72 -11.76 -2.27
C ASN A 177 12.82 -10.70 -3.38
N GLY A 178 14.05 -10.43 -3.85
CA GLY A 178 14.30 -9.39 -4.85
C GLY A 178 13.63 -9.62 -6.21
N GLN A 179 13.25 -10.85 -6.57
CA GLN A 179 12.63 -11.16 -7.85
C GLN A 179 11.10 -11.06 -7.81
N HIS A 180 10.50 -11.62 -6.76
CA HIS A 180 9.06 -11.77 -6.64
C HIS A 180 8.40 -10.73 -5.72
N GLY A 181 9.18 -9.99 -4.93
CA GLY A 181 8.64 -9.07 -3.93
C GLY A 181 7.77 -7.96 -4.54
N ARG A 182 7.97 -7.66 -5.83
CA ARG A 182 7.12 -6.74 -6.59
C ARG A 182 5.64 -7.17 -6.66
N MET A 183 5.36 -8.46 -6.47
CA MET A 183 4.01 -9.05 -6.53
C MET A 183 3.21 -8.87 -5.24
N ILE A 184 3.86 -8.51 -4.12
CA ILE A 184 3.22 -8.43 -2.81
C ILE A 184 2.04 -7.44 -2.81
N LEU A 185 2.26 -6.19 -3.26
CA LEU A 185 1.19 -5.18 -3.29
C LEU A 185 0.09 -5.52 -4.30
N PRO A 186 0.39 -5.92 -5.55
CA PRO A 186 -0.65 -6.37 -6.48
C PRO A 186 -1.53 -7.50 -5.93
N LEU A 187 -0.94 -8.51 -5.28
CA LEU A 187 -1.70 -9.63 -4.69
C LEU A 187 -2.61 -9.18 -3.54
N LEU A 188 -2.16 -8.23 -2.72
CA LEU A 188 -2.98 -7.67 -1.63
C LEU A 188 -4.17 -6.83 -2.14
N ASN A 189 -4.12 -6.33 -3.37
CA ASN A 189 -5.13 -5.43 -3.94
C ASN A 189 -5.84 -6.01 -5.17
N LEU A 190 -5.93 -7.35 -5.27
CA LEU A 190 -6.67 -7.99 -6.36
C LEU A 190 -8.13 -7.50 -6.38
N LYS A 191 -8.60 -7.05 -7.54
CA LYS A 191 -10.00 -6.68 -7.82
C LYS A 191 -10.54 -7.62 -8.89
N ASN A 192 -11.68 -8.26 -8.62
CA ASN A 192 -12.39 -9.10 -9.59
C ASN A 192 -11.53 -10.18 -10.26
N ALA A 193 -10.55 -10.72 -9.54
CA ALA A 193 -9.66 -11.77 -10.01
C ALA A 193 -9.73 -12.98 -9.08
N HIS A 194 -9.67 -14.17 -9.65
CA HIS A 194 -9.62 -15.44 -8.92
C HIS A 194 -8.36 -16.18 -9.33
N LEU A 195 -7.34 -16.15 -8.47
CA LEU A 195 -6.07 -16.80 -8.72
C LEU A 195 -5.99 -18.14 -7.99
N PHE A 196 -5.36 -19.11 -8.62
CA PHE A 196 -4.91 -20.32 -7.95
C PHE A 196 -3.39 -20.29 -7.82
N MET A 197 -2.89 -20.42 -6.60
CA MET A 197 -1.47 -20.34 -6.28
C MET A 197 -0.99 -21.62 -5.62
N ILE A 198 0.08 -22.20 -6.16
CA ILE A 198 0.80 -23.30 -5.52
C ILE A 198 2.18 -22.78 -5.11
N SER A 199 2.51 -22.98 -3.84
CA SER A 199 3.83 -22.69 -3.29
C SER A 199 4.48 -23.99 -2.81
N THR A 200 5.68 -24.26 -3.31
CA THR A 200 6.53 -25.39 -2.92
C THR A 200 7.90 -24.86 -2.55
N TYR A 201 8.80 -25.74 -2.13
CA TYR A 201 10.16 -25.32 -1.76
C TYR A 201 11.00 -24.76 -2.93
N ASN A 202 10.62 -25.06 -4.17
CA ASN A 202 11.38 -24.71 -5.38
C ASN A 202 10.60 -23.82 -6.35
N THR A 203 9.29 -23.65 -6.18
CA THR A 203 8.45 -23.02 -7.20
C THR A 203 7.23 -22.36 -6.57
N ILE A 204 6.89 -21.20 -7.13
CA ILE A 204 5.59 -20.54 -6.93
C ILE A 204 4.96 -20.42 -8.31
N SER A 205 3.78 -20.99 -8.48
CA SER A 205 3.02 -20.91 -9.74
C SER A 205 1.70 -20.19 -9.52
N PHE A 206 1.30 -19.40 -10.51
CA PHE A 206 0.06 -18.64 -10.55
C PHE A 206 -0.71 -19.08 -11.80
N SER A 207 -1.99 -19.40 -11.64
CA SER A 207 -2.90 -19.76 -12.74
C SER A 207 -4.26 -19.09 -12.57
#